data_AF-A0A2M7HBQ7-F1
#
_entry.id   AF-A0A2M7HBQ7-F1
#
_cell.length_a   1.000
_cell.length_b   1.000
_cell.length_c   1.000
_cell.angle_alpha   90.00
_cell.angle_beta   90.00
_cell.angle_gamma   90.00
#
_symmetry.space_group_name_H-M   'P 1'
#
loop_
_entity.id
_entity.type
_entity.pdbx_description
1 polymer ?
#
loop_
_entity_poly.entity_id
_entity_poly.type
_entity_poly.pdbx_seq_one_letter_code
_entity_poly.pdbx_strand_id
1 'polypeptide(L)' 'MSDLWAALGLVLVLEGIAYAIFPGKMSEMMRQIPEIPVQVLRVMGITAVAIGWIIVWLVRH' A
#
# COMPACT_ATOMS: atom_id res chain seq x y z
N MET A 1 0.72 -1.00 21.93
CA MET A 1 1.68 0.04 21.49
C MET A 1 2.75 -0.54 20.56
N SER A 2 3.19 -1.77 20.77
CA SER A 2 4.05 -2.53 19.83
C SER A 2 3.41 -2.76 18.45
N ASP A 3 2.09 -2.94 18.38
CA ASP A 3 1.41 -3.38 17.16
C ASP A 3 1.44 -2.34 16.04
N LEU A 4 1.41 -1.05 16.38
CA LEU A 4 1.55 0.04 15.41
C LEU A 4 2.95 0.05 14.78
N TRP A 5 3.98 -0.17 15.60
CA TRP A 5 5.36 -0.27 15.14
C TRP A 5 5.58 -1.53 14.29
N ALA A 6 4.97 -2.65 14.68
CA ALA A 6 5.01 -3.88 13.89
C ALA A 6 4.29 -3.71 12.54
N ALA A 7 3.12 -3.07 12.51
CA ALA A 7 2.39 -2.79 11.28
C ALA A 7 3.16 -1.85 10.35
N LEU A 8 3.76 -0.79 10.88
CA LEU A 8 4.64 0.11 10.13
C LEU A 8 5.87 -0.62 9.58
N GLY A 9 6.51 -1.47 10.40
CA GLY A 9 7.64 -2.29 9.97
C GLY A 9 7.26 -3.25 8.84
N LEU A 10 6.09 -3.90 8.94
CA LEU A 10 5.61 -4.82 7.92
C LEU A 10 5.32 -4.12 6.59
N VAL A 11 4.67 -2.95 6.62
CA VAL A 11 4.42 -2.13 5.42
C VAL A 11 5.73 -1.75 4.74
N LEU A 12 6.73 -1.30 5.50
CA LEU A 12 8.05 -0.95 4.96
C LEU A 12 8.78 -2.14 4.35
N VAL A 13 8.70 -3.32 4.98
CA VAL A 13 9.28 -4.56 4.42
C VAL A 13 8.59 -4.94 3.12
N LEU A 14 7.26 -4.88 3.06
CA LEU A 14 6.50 -5.23 1.85
C LEU A 14 6.78 -4.25 0.70
N GLU A 15 6.72 -2.94 0.96
CA GLU A 15 7.09 -1.90 -0.01
C GLU A 15 8.54 -2.11 -0.47
N GLY A 16 9.48 -2.26 0.47
CA GLY A 16 10.92 -2.43 0.17
C GLY A 16 11.22 -3.66 -0.68
N ILE A 17 10.58 -4.80 -0.40
CA ILE A 17 10.71 -6.02 -1.22
C ILE A 17 10.15 -5.78 -2.62
N ALA A 18 9.01 -5.09 -2.75
CA ALA A 18 8.43 -4.78 -4.05
C ALA A 18 9.38 -3.91 -4.90
N TYR A 19 10.02 -2.90 -4.30
CA TYR A 19 11.06 -2.11 -4.97
C TYR A 19 12.31 -2.93 -5.31
N ALA A 20 12.74 -3.83 -4.43
CA ALA A 20 13.96 -4.62 -4.62
C ALA A 20 13.81 -5.70 -5.71
N ILE A 21 12.67 -6.39 -5.76
CA ILE A 21 12.43 -7.47 -6.72
C ILE A 21 11.95 -6.92 -8.08
N PHE A 22 11.14 -5.86 -8.08
CA PHE A 22 10.52 -5.34 -9.30
C PHE A 22 10.75 -3.82 -9.51
N PRO A 23 12.02 -3.35 -9.54
CA PRO A 23 12.32 -1.92 -9.66
C PRO A 23 11.77 -1.30 -10.96
N GLY A 24 11.86 -2.04 -12.08
CA GLY A 24 11.38 -1.58 -13.37
C GLY A 24 9.86 -1.38 -13.42
N LYS A 25 9.08 -2.34 -12.89
CA LYS A 25 7.62 -2.22 -12.85
C LYS A 25 7.17 -1.08 -11.94
N MET A 26 7.87 -0.85 -10.83
CA MET A 26 7.50 0.21 -9.91
C MET A 26 7.79 1.60 -10.50
N SER A 27 8.91 1.74 -11.21
CA SER A 27 9.22 2.97 -11.95
C SER A 27 8.21 3.25 -13.07
N GLU A 28 7.81 2.21 -13.82
CA GLU A 28 6.77 2.30 -14.84
C GLU A 28 5.43 2.75 -14.24
N MET A 29 5.03 2.14 -13.11
CA MET A 29 3.80 2.49 -12.41
C MET A 29 3.80 3.96 -11.96
N MET A 30 4.92 4.46 -11.40
CA MET A 30 5.04 5.86 -11.00
C MET A 30 4.90 6.84 -12.17
N ARG A 31 5.36 6.45 -13.37
CA ARG A 31 5.20 7.27 -14.58
C ARG A 31 3.76 7.36 -15.07
N GLN A 32 2.93 6.37 -14.75
CA GLN A 32 1.52 6.33 -15.12
C GLN A 32 0.61 7.06 -14.11
N ILE A 33 1.07 7.29 -12.87
CA ILE A 33 0.30 8.01 -11.83
C ILE A 33 -0.24 9.37 -12.29
N PRO A 34 0.54 10.23 -12.98
CA PRO A 34 0.06 11.54 -13.45
C PRO A 34 -1.07 11.46 -14.48
N GLU A 35 -1.19 10.33 -15.19
CA GLU A 35 -2.23 10.11 -16.19
C GLU A 35 -3.54 9.60 -15.57
N ILE A 36 -3.51 9.13 -14.32
CA ILE A 36 -4.68 8.64 -13.61
C ILE A 36 -5.50 9.83 -13.06
N PRO A 37 -6.81 9.92 -13.36
CA PRO A 37 -7.66 10.96 -12.80
C PRO A 37 -7.67 10.94 -11.26
N VAL A 38 -7.64 12.13 -10.64
CA VAL A 38 -7.62 12.29 -9.17
C VAL A 38 -8.79 11.57 -8.48
N GLN A 39 -9.95 11.50 -9.14
CA GLN A 39 -11.13 10.77 -8.64
C GLN A 39 -10.85 9.27 -8.52
N VAL A 40 -10.16 8.69 -9.50
CA VAL A 40 -9.79 7.27 -9.48
C VAL A 40 -8.77 7.00 -8.37
N LEU A 41 -7.74 7.85 -8.24
CA LEU A 41 -6.77 7.76 -7.15
C LEU A 41 -7.45 7.84 -5.77
N ARG A 42 -8.45 8.71 -5.62
CA ARG A 42 -9.21 8.84 -4.36
C ARG A 42 -10.00 7.58 -4.05
N VAL A 43 -10.72 7.02 -5.03
CA VAL A 43 -11.49 5.78 -4.85
C VAL A 43 -10.57 4.61 -4.53
N MET A 44 -9.44 4.48 -5.23
CA MET A 44 -8.42 3.47 -4.94
C MET A 44 -7.88 3.61 -3.51
N GLY A 45 -7.54 4.83 -3.08
CA GLY A 45 -7.04 5.09 -1.73
C GLY A 45 -8.07 4.72 -0.65
N ILE A 46 -9.32 5.13 -0.81
CA ILE A 46 -10.40 4.78 0.13
C ILE A 46 -10.61 3.26 0.19
N THR A 47 -10.57 2.60 -0.96
CA THR A 47 -10.74 1.13 -1.04
C THR A 47 -9.56 0.41 -0.37
N ALA A 48 -8.33 0.88 -0.58
CA ALA A 48 -7.14 0.33 0.07
C ALA A 48 -7.19 0.51 1.60
N VAL A 49 -7.65 1.66 2.10
CA VAL A 49 -7.87 1.89 3.54
C VAL A 49 -8.92 0.94 4.10
N ALA A 50 -10.04 0.76 3.41
CA ALA A 50 -11.11 -0.15 3.85
C ALA A 50 -10.60 -1.60 3.93
N ILE A 51 -9.89 -2.08 2.90
CA ILE A 51 -9.30 -3.42 2.88
C ILE A 51 -8.26 -3.58 3.99
N GLY A 52 -7.34 -2.63 4.13
CA GLY A 52 -6.32 -2.66 5.18
C GLY A 52 -6.92 -2.70 6.58
N TRP A 53 -8.00 -1.94 6.81
CA TRP A 53 -8.73 -1.98 8.08
C TRP A 53 -9.39 -3.34 8.35
N ILE A 54 -10.04 -3.94 7.33
CA ILE A 54 -10.65 -5.28 7.45
C ILE A 54 -9.59 -6.34 7.77
N ILE A 55 -8.43 -6.30 7.11
CA ILE A 55 -7.32 -7.24 7.37
C ILE A 55 -6.82 -7.10 8.81
N VAL A 56 -6.58 -5.87 9.27
CA VAL A 56 -6.13 -5.63 10.65
C VAL A 56 -7.19 -6.09 11.65
N TRP A 57 -8.47 -5.86 11.36
CA TRP A 57 -9.57 -6.33 12.20
C TRP A 57 -9.60 -7.86 12.28
N LEU A 58 -9.51 -8.57 11.14
CA LEU A 58 -9.50 -10.05 11.09
C LEU A 58 -8.29 -10.68 11.76
N VAL A 59 -7.11 -10.08 11.66
CA VAL A 59 -5.89 -10.62 12.27
C VAL A 59 -5.89 -10.42 13.79
N ARG A 60 -6.61 -9.41 14.27
CA ARG A 60 -6.64 -9.01 15.69
C ARG A 60 -7.86 -9.55 16.45
N HIS A 61 -8.88 -10.05 15.75
CA HIS A 61 -10.07 -10.68 16.32
C HIS A 61 -9.95 -12.21 16.27
#